data_AF-A0A103XU51-F1
#
_entry.id   AF-A0A103XU51-F1
#
_cell.length_a   1.000
_cell.length_b   1.000
_cell.length_c   1.000
_cell.angle_alpha   90.00
_cell.angle_beta   90.00
_cell.angle_gamma   90.00
#
_symmetry.space_group_name_H-M   'P 1'
#
loop_
_entity.id
_entity.type
_entity.pdbx_description
1 polymer ?
#
loop_
_entity_poly.entity_id
_entity_poly.type
_entity_poly.pdbx_seq_one_letter_code
_entity_poly.pdbx_strand_id
1 'polypeptide(L)'
;MLSGESAMGSYGLKAISMLRMASTRMELWSHEVNLVQKFLLPLGVSLPDRIAEQICNSNKLEVDAIFLYTKHGEIVSLLSRNRPNLPIFAFTNENSRRMALNLQWEFV
;
A
#
# COMPACT_ATOMS: atom_id res chain seq x y z
N MET A 1 11.12 -8.79 -5.21
CA MET A 1 12.50 -8.44 -4.85
C MET A 1 13.39 -8.78 -6.04
N LEU A 2 14.41 -7.98 -6.33
CA LEU A 2 15.43 -8.28 -7.34
C LEU A 2 16.72 -8.67 -6.61
N SER A 3 17.48 -9.60 -7.20
CA SER A 3 18.73 -10.10 -6.64
C SER A 3 19.82 -9.96 -7.70
N GLY A 4 20.22 -11.06 -8.33
CA GLY A 4 21.27 -11.08 -9.35
C GLY A 4 20.98 -10.19 -10.56
N GLU A 5 19.70 -9.98 -10.88
CA GLU A 5 19.25 -9.10 -11.95
C GLU A 5 19.69 -7.65 -11.71
N SER A 6 19.70 -7.21 -10.45
CA SER A 6 20.10 -5.86 -10.04
C SER A 6 21.56 -5.76 -9.57
N ALA A 7 22.12 -6.85 -9.01
CA ALA A 7 23.46 -6.83 -8.42
C ALA A 7 24.58 -7.05 -9.45
N MET A 8 24.39 -7.96 -10.42
CA MET A 8 25.42 -8.36 -11.38
C MET A 8 24.93 -8.46 -12.83
N GLY A 9 23.62 -8.34 -13.06
CA GLY A 9 23.04 -8.46 -14.39
C GLY A 9 23.42 -7.28 -15.30
N SER A 10 23.66 -7.57 -16.58
CA SER A 10 24.01 -6.54 -17.59
C SER A 10 22.91 -5.50 -17.84
N TYR A 11 21.70 -5.70 -17.29
CA TYR A 11 20.52 -4.88 -17.55
C TYR A 11 19.74 -4.51 -16.28
N GLY A 12 20.43 -4.16 -15.18
CA GLY A 12 19.78 -3.85 -13.89
C GLY A 12 18.66 -2.80 -13.96
N LEU A 13 18.86 -1.69 -14.69
CA LEU A 13 17.83 -0.65 -14.86
C LEU A 13 16.59 -1.18 -15.60
N LYS A 14 16.79 -2.04 -16.61
CA LYS A 14 15.70 -2.66 -17.35
C LYS A 14 14.92 -3.62 -16.47
N ALA A 15 15.60 -4.39 -15.61
CA ALA A 15 14.95 -5.28 -14.66
C ALA A 15 14.04 -4.52 -13.69
N ILE A 16 14.51 -3.39 -13.15
CA ILE A 16 13.69 -2.50 -12.29
C ILE A 16 12.48 -1.95 -13.07
N SER A 17 12.70 -1.46 -14.29
CA SER A 17 11.62 -0.93 -15.13
C SER A 17 10.56 -1.98 -15.47
N MET A 18 10.98 -3.21 -15.76
CA MET A 18 10.08 -4.34 -16.03
C MET A 18 9.30 -4.74 -14.77
N LEU A 19 9.96 -4.81 -13.61
CA LEU A 19 9.29 -5.10 -12.34
C LEU A 19 8.22 -4.04 -12.06
N ARG A 20 8.56 -2.75 -12.18
CA ARG A 20 7.61 -1.64 -12.00
C ARG A 20 6.42 -1.77 -12.96
N MET A 21 6.68 -2.01 -14.25
CA MET A 21 5.63 -2.18 -15.26
C MET A 21 4.69 -3.34 -14.93
N ALA A 22 5.25 -4.49 -14.54
CA ALA A 22 4.48 -5.67 -14.21
C ALA A 22 3.63 -5.45 -12.94
N SER A 23 4.20 -4.87 -11.88
CA SER A 23 3.49 -4.51 -10.65
C SER A 23 2.31 -3.57 -10.92
N THR A 24 2.55 -2.45 -11.61
CA THR A 24 1.49 -1.49 -11.93
C THR A 24 0.38 -2.11 -12.79
N ARG A 25 0.73 -2.99 -13.74
CA ARG A 25 -0.26 -3.69 -14.57
C ARG A 25 -1.13 -4.64 -13.73
N MET A 26 -0.51 -5.37 -12.80
CA MET A 26 -1.21 -6.29 -11.90
C MET A 26 -2.10 -5.55 -10.89
N GLU A 27 -1.65 -4.42 -10.37
CA GLU A 27 -2.41 -3.54 -9.47
C GLU A 27 -3.67 -2.99 -10.14
N LEU A 28 -3.54 -2.44 -11.36
CA LEU A 28 -4.67 -1.95 -12.14
C LEU A 28 -5.71 -3.04 -12.40
N TRP A 29 -5.26 -4.24 -12.77
CA TRP A 29 -6.17 -5.37 -12.99
C TRP A 29 -6.84 -5.83 -11.69
N SER A 30 -6.08 -5.87 -10.59
CA SER A 30 -6.62 -6.19 -9.27
C SER A 30 -7.68 -5.18 -8.83
N HIS A 31 -7.51 -3.90 -9.13
CA HIS A 31 -8.50 -2.86 -8.85
C HIS A 31 -9.82 -3.13 -9.56
N GLU A 32 -9.79 -3.44 -10.86
CA GLU A 32 -10.99 -3.77 -11.66
C GLU A 32 -11.72 -5.00 -11.12
N VAL A 33 -10.99 -6.05 -10.71
CA VAL A 33 -11.57 -7.29 -10.17
C VAL A 33 -12.11 -7.10 -8.74
N ASN A 34 -11.40 -6.37 -7.88
CA ASN A 34 -11.77 -6.19 -6.47
C ASN A 34 -13.03 -5.33 -6.26
N LEU A 35 -13.41 -4.48 -7.22
CA LEU A 35 -14.71 -3.78 -7.19
C LEU A 35 -15.89 -4.76 -7.15
N VAL A 36 -15.71 -5.98 -7.70
CA VAL A 36 -16.74 -7.02 -7.77
C VAL A 36 -16.74 -7.93 -6.52
N GLN A 37 -15.65 -7.95 -5.74
CA GLN A 37 -15.39 -8.98 -4.71
C GLN A 37 -15.08 -8.46 -3.29
N LYS A 38 -15.28 -7.19 -2.97
CA LYS A 38 -15.09 -6.67 -1.59
C LYS A 38 -16.21 -7.13 -0.63
N PHE A 39 -16.32 -8.44 -0.40
CA PHE A 39 -16.80 -8.99 0.88
C PHE A 39 -15.62 -8.95 1.85
N LEU A 40 -15.37 -7.77 2.43
CA LEU A 40 -14.47 -7.66 3.58
C LEU A 40 -15.13 -8.44 4.72
N LEU A 41 -14.55 -9.59 5.11
CA LEU A 41 -14.88 -10.19 6.39
C LEU A 41 -14.61 -9.14 7.48
N PRO A 42 -15.46 -9.01 8.52
CA PRO A 42 -15.27 -8.03 9.58
C PRO A 42 -13.92 -8.28 10.27
N LEU A 43 -12.94 -7.46 9.92
CA LEU A 43 -11.56 -7.57 10.36
C LEU A 43 -11.43 -6.79 11.66
N GLY A 44 -11.69 -7.45 12.79
CA GLY A 44 -11.33 -6.97 14.12
C GLY A 44 -12.42 -6.16 14.85
N VAL A 45 -12.50 -6.35 16.16
CA VAL A 45 -13.45 -5.63 17.04
C VAL A 45 -12.90 -4.27 17.48
N SER A 46 -11.58 -4.07 17.33
CA SER A 46 -10.88 -2.90 17.85
C SER A 46 -11.22 -1.62 17.07
N LEU A 47 -11.10 -0.47 17.74
CA LEU A 47 -11.36 0.82 17.11
C LEU A 47 -10.40 1.11 15.93
N PRO A 48 -9.07 0.88 16.03
CA PRO A 48 -8.15 1.08 14.91
C PRO A 48 -8.47 0.23 13.68
N ASP A 49 -8.90 -1.01 13.89
CA ASP A 49 -9.32 -1.91 12.82
C ASP A 49 -10.52 -1.35 12.05
N ARG A 50 -11.55 -0.89 12.79
CA ARG A 50 -12.75 -0.26 12.21
C ARG A 50 -12.40 1.03 11.45
N ILE A 51 -11.51 1.85 12.00
CA ILE A 51 -11.06 3.07 11.32
C ILE A 51 -10.36 2.72 10.00
N ALA A 52 -9.45 1.72 10.01
CA ALA A 52 -8.76 1.29 8.80
C ALA A 52 -9.71 0.72 7.74
N GLU A 53 -10.76 0.00 8.16
CA GLU A 53 -11.80 -0.50 7.26
C GLU A 53 -12.60 0.66 6.63
N GLN A 54 -13.04 1.63 7.43
CA GLN A 54 -13.78 2.79 6.93
C GLN A 54 -12.93 3.62 5.95
N ILE A 55 -11.64 3.80 6.23
CA ILE A 55 -10.71 4.47 5.31
C ILE A 55 -10.56 3.68 4.00
N CYS A 56 -10.52 2.35 4.01
CA CYS A 56 -10.43 1.57 2.77
C CYS A 56 -11.74 1.52 1.98
N ASN A 57 -12.88 1.73 2.65
CA ASN A 57 -14.20 1.85 2.04
C ASN A 57 -14.51 3.27 1.54
N SER A 58 -13.69 4.26 1.90
CA SER A 58 -13.86 5.66 1.48
C SER A 58 -13.61 5.90 -0.01
N ASN A 59 -13.21 4.87 -0.78
CA ASN A 59 -13.10 4.94 -2.25
C ASN A 59 -14.38 5.43 -2.95
N LYS A 60 -15.53 5.45 -2.24
CA LYS A 60 -16.80 6.02 -2.73
C LYS A 60 -16.90 7.54 -2.64
N LEU A 61 -15.96 8.20 -1.96
CA LEU A 61 -16.00 9.63 -1.62
C LEU A 61 -15.22 10.53 -2.60
N GLU A 62 -14.79 10.01 -3.77
CA GLU A 62 -14.04 10.77 -4.80
C GLU A 62 -12.85 11.56 -4.22
N VAL A 63 -12.12 10.94 -3.29
CA VAL A 63 -10.91 11.53 -2.70
C VAL A 63 -9.70 11.18 -3.57
N ASP A 64 -8.73 12.08 -3.73
CA ASP A 64 -7.53 11.81 -4.54
C ASP A 64 -6.39 11.13 -3.75
N ALA A 65 -6.30 11.40 -2.45
CA ALA A 65 -5.21 10.89 -1.60
C ALA A 65 -5.57 10.92 -0.11
N ILE A 66 -4.87 10.11 0.69
CA ILE A 66 -5.00 10.09 2.14
C ILE A 66 -3.69 10.56 2.78
N PHE A 67 -3.78 11.52 3.70
CA PHE A 67 -2.65 11.95 4.51
C PHE A 67 -2.76 11.35 5.91
N LEU A 68 -1.72 10.62 6.31
CA LEU A 68 -1.70 9.88 7.56
C LEU A 68 -0.55 10.35 8.44
N TYR A 69 -0.85 10.82 9.63
CA TYR A 69 0.16 11.15 10.63
C TYR A 69 0.27 10.01 11.65
N THR A 70 1.47 9.43 11.80
CA THR A 70 1.67 8.30 12.71
C THR A 70 3.01 8.39 13.45
N LYS A 71 2.96 8.14 14.76
CA LYS A 71 4.17 7.98 15.58
C LYS A 71 4.71 6.56 15.52
N HIS A 72 3.81 5.56 15.55
CA HIS A 72 4.20 4.17 15.74
C HIS A 72 4.09 3.29 14.49
N GLY A 73 3.34 3.71 13.47
CA GLY A 73 3.15 2.96 12.21
C GLY A 73 2.11 1.83 12.28
N GLU A 74 1.44 1.62 13.41
CA GLU A 74 0.46 0.54 13.57
C GLU A 74 -0.70 0.64 12.57
N ILE A 75 -1.27 1.84 12.44
CA ILE A 75 -2.37 2.11 11.51
C ILE A 75 -1.95 1.94 10.04
N VAL A 76 -0.67 2.12 9.71
CA VAL A 76 -0.13 1.86 8.36
C VAL A 76 -0.23 0.38 8.04
N SER A 77 0.18 -0.48 8.98
CA SER A 77 0.07 -1.94 8.81
C SER A 77 -1.37 -2.39 8.60
N LEU A 78 -2.31 -1.81 9.36
CA LEU A 78 -3.74 -2.10 9.22
C LEU A 78 -4.32 -1.66 7.86
N LEU A 79 -3.92 -0.48 7.38
CA LEU A 79 -4.33 0.01 6.07
C LEU A 79 -3.71 -0.81 4.93
N SER A 80 -2.41 -1.10 5.00
CA SER A 80 -1.68 -1.97 4.06
C SER A 80 -2.37 -3.33 3.89
N ARG A 81 -2.86 -3.93 4.98
CA ARG A 81 -3.64 -5.18 4.98
C ARG A 81 -4.95 -5.06 4.19
N ASN A 82 -5.64 -3.93 4.31
CA ASN A 82 -6.95 -3.71 3.71
C ASN A 82 -6.91 -3.25 2.24
N ARG A 83 -5.70 -3.08 1.66
CA ARG A 83 -5.46 -2.74 0.24
C ARG A 83 -6.33 -1.55 -0.24
N PRO A 84 -6.08 -0.35 0.30
CA PRO A 84 -6.74 0.87 -0.17
C PRO A 84 -6.40 1.10 -1.65
N ASN A 85 -7.34 1.69 -2.39
CA ASN A 85 -7.16 1.98 -3.80
C ASN A 85 -6.55 3.38 -4.02
N LEU A 86 -6.39 4.13 -2.93
CA LEU A 86 -5.96 5.52 -2.90
C LEU A 86 -4.50 5.59 -2.42
N PRO A 87 -3.69 6.49 -2.99
CA PRO A 87 -2.33 6.71 -2.50
C PRO A 87 -2.35 7.24 -1.07
N ILE A 88 -1.47 6.71 -0.21
CA ILE A 88 -1.36 7.13 1.19
C ILE A 88 0.01 7.75 1.45
N PHE A 89 -0.01 9.00 1.91
CA PHE A 89 1.18 9.72 2.35
C PHE A 89 1.30 9.61 3.87
N ALA A 90 2.31 8.88 4.34
CA ALA A 90 2.50 8.65 5.78
C ALA A 90 3.63 9.52 6.36
N PHE A 91 3.25 10.40 7.28
CA PHE A 91 4.17 11.27 8.00
C PHE A 91 4.50 10.70 9.36
N THR A 92 5.80 10.57 9.62
CA THR A 92 6.35 10.20 10.92
C THR A 92 7.57 11.05 11.24
N ASN A 93 7.80 11.28 12.53
CA ASN A 93 8.95 12.02 13.05
C ASN A 93 10.19 11.14 13.27
N GLU A 94 10.10 9.81 13.06
CA GLU A 94 11.20 8.88 13.28
C GLU A 94 11.72 8.30 11.96
N ASN A 95 13.03 8.45 11.70
CA ASN A 95 13.64 8.02 10.44
C ASN A 95 13.62 6.50 10.24
N SER A 96 13.85 5.73 11.31
CA SER A 96 13.79 4.26 11.30
C SER A 96 12.41 3.78 10.84
N ARG A 97 11.35 4.42 11.35
CA ARG A 97 9.96 4.12 10.97
C ARG A 97 9.69 4.53 9.54
N ARG A 98 10.13 5.71 9.11
CA ARG A 98 10.02 6.12 7.69
C ARG A 98 10.62 5.08 6.75
N MET A 99 11.80 4.53 7.07
CA MET A 99 12.38 3.44 6.29
C MET A 99 11.54 2.16 6.32
N ALA A 100 10.98 1.79 7.48
CA ALA A 100 10.12 0.62 7.62
C ALA A 100 8.80 0.74 6.82
N LEU A 101 8.29 1.96 6.62
CA LEU A 101 7.09 2.22 5.82
C LEU A 101 7.28 1.87 4.33
N ASN A 102 8.50 1.94 3.80
CA ASN A 102 8.79 1.58 2.40
C ASN A 102 8.51 0.10 2.08
N LEU A 103 8.35 -0.75 3.09
CA LEU A 103 7.97 -2.17 2.92
C LEU A 103 6.46 -2.38 2.96
N GLN A 104 5.69 -1.35 3.32
CA GLN A 104 4.24 -1.38 3.39
C GLN A 104 3.63 -1.03 2.03
N TRP A 105 2.48 -1.61 1.73
CA TRP A 105 1.83 -1.47 0.42
C TRP A 105 1.11 -0.12 0.29
N GLU A 106 1.28 0.56 -0.87
CA GLU A 106 0.72 1.90 -1.20
C GLU A 106 1.24 3.12 -0.40
N PHE A 107 2.24 2.94 0.46
CA PHE A 107 2.75 4.04 1.28
C PHE A 107 3.91 4.79 0.64
N VAL A 108 3.81 6.12 0.64
CA VAL A 108 4.82 7.08 0.18
C VAL A 108 5.22 8.02 1.31
#